data_AF-A0A9E3QAY4-F1
#
_entry.id   AF-A0A9E3QAY4-F1
#
_cell.length_a   1.000
_cell.length_b   1.000
_cell.length_c   1.000
_cell.angle_alpha   90.00
_cell.angle_beta   90.00
_cell.angle_gamma   90.00
#
_symmetry.space_group_name_H-M   'P 1'
#
loop_
_entity.id
_entity.type
_entity.pdbx_description
1 polymer ?
#
loop_
_entity_poly.entity_id
_entity_poly.type
_entity_poly.pdbx_seq_one_letter_code
_entity_poly.pdbx_strand_id
1 'polypeptide(L)'
;NTCQPKAVYNRRQFKNLAGMVLWEYIQQIYFCTSNGYVTYFYRYRFGRIPSITPVVDWTVWEFDGNTNTNCGNEHCFKRGGKARSRTAWTQGKFHACLVLDKLMCNNQMPELSMTVYGTGGYSPWTKGG
;
A
#
# COMPACT_ATOMS: atom_id res chain seq x y z
N ASN A 1 -7.97 -28.49 6.20
CA ASN A 1 -8.40 -27.09 6.42
C ASN A 1 -8.17 -26.25 5.18
N THR A 2 -9.07 -26.35 4.21
CA THR A 2 -9.14 -25.48 3.04
C THR A 2 -9.96 -24.25 3.42
N CYS A 3 -9.31 -23.11 3.61
CA CYS A 3 -9.97 -21.82 3.75
C CYS A 3 -9.90 -21.10 2.40
N GLN A 4 -10.97 -20.42 2.00
CA GLN A 4 -10.95 -19.55 0.81
C GLN A 4 -10.40 -18.17 1.22
N PRO A 5 -9.25 -17.73 0.67
CA PRO A 5 -8.70 -16.44 1.01
C PRO A 5 -9.62 -15.29 0.60
N LYS A 6 -9.83 -14.33 1.51
CA LYS A 6 -10.52 -13.05 1.25
C LYS A 6 -9.51 -11.97 0.93
N ALA A 7 -9.82 -11.12 -0.04
CA ALA A 7 -9.01 -9.95 -0.38
C ALA A 7 -9.59 -8.68 0.28
N VAL A 8 -8.73 -7.89 0.90
CA VAL A 8 -9.05 -6.54 1.38
C VAL A 8 -8.00 -5.54 0.88
N TYR A 9 -8.41 -4.29 0.71
CA TYR A 9 -7.57 -3.25 0.13
C TYR A 9 -7.46 -2.07 1.06
N ASN A 10 -6.27 -1.49 1.10
CA ASN A 10 -6.03 -0.15 1.61
C ASN A 10 -5.39 0.68 0.49
N ARG A 11 -5.74 1.95 0.39
CA ARG A 11 -5.20 2.82 -0.65
C ARG A 11 -5.01 4.24 -0.16
N ARG A 12 -3.97 4.89 -0.66
CA ARG A 12 -3.73 6.32 -0.52
C ARG A 12 -3.59 6.92 -1.90
N GLN A 13 -4.28 8.02 -2.14
CA GLN A 13 -4.19 8.79 -3.37
C GLN A 13 -3.62 10.16 -3.04
N PHE A 14 -2.82 10.70 -3.95
CA PHE A 14 -2.50 12.11 -3.98
C PHE A 14 -3.21 12.76 -5.15
N LYS A 15 -3.84 13.90 -4.88
CA LYS A 15 -4.66 14.62 -5.84
C LYS A 15 -4.17 16.06 -5.95
N ASN A 16 -4.24 16.62 -7.14
CA ASN A 16 -4.03 18.06 -7.32
C ASN A 16 -5.29 18.86 -6.90
N LEU A 17 -5.22 20.18 -7.03
CA LEU A 17 -6.32 21.09 -6.70
C LEU A 17 -7.60 20.85 -7.52
N ALA A 18 -7.47 20.28 -8.73
CA ALA A 18 -8.61 19.91 -9.57
C ALA A 18 -9.20 18.53 -9.21
N GLY A 19 -8.69 17.86 -8.16
CA GLY A 19 -9.15 16.55 -7.73
C GLY A 19 -8.65 15.38 -8.58
N MET A 20 -7.78 15.63 -9.56
CA MET A 20 -7.17 14.59 -10.40
C MET A 20 -6.13 13.81 -9.59
N VAL A 21 -6.19 12.49 -9.67
CA VAL A 21 -5.26 11.59 -8.98
C VAL A 21 -3.93 11.59 -9.72
N LEU A 22 -2.86 12.04 -9.05
CA LEU A 22 -1.51 12.07 -9.60
C LEU A 22 -0.78 10.74 -9.38
N TRP A 23 -1.00 10.13 -8.22
CA TRP A 23 -0.52 8.79 -7.94
C TRP A 23 -1.40 8.11 -6.89
N GLU A 24 -1.26 6.79 -6.86
CA GLU A 24 -1.92 5.93 -5.90
C GLU A 24 -0.93 4.93 -5.34
N TYR A 25 -0.96 4.77 -4.03
CA TYR A 25 -0.29 3.69 -3.35
C TYR A 25 -1.33 2.71 -2.83
N ILE A 26 -1.16 1.43 -3.14
CA ILE A 26 -2.17 0.40 -2.89
C ILE A 26 -1.51 -0.74 -2.11
N GLN A 27 -2.19 -1.19 -1.06
CA GLN A 27 -1.87 -2.40 -0.31
C GLN A 27 -3.08 -3.34 -0.36
N GLN A 28 -2.91 -4.51 -0.94
CA GLN A 28 -3.88 -5.59 -0.96
C GLN A 28 -3.45 -6.71 -0.02
N ILE A 29 -4.38 -7.24 0.77
CA ILE A 29 -4.14 -8.35 1.68
C ILE A 29 -5.10 -9.49 1.38
N TYR A 30 -4.54 -10.66 1.13
CA TYR A 30 -5.26 -11.92 1.06
C TYR A 30 -5.12 -12.62 2.40
N PHE A 31 -6.23 -12.98 3.03
CA PHE A 31 -6.20 -13.66 4.31
C PHE A 31 -7.25 -14.74 4.45
N CYS A 32 -7.00 -15.69 5.33
CA CYS A 32 -8.00 -16.62 5.82
C CYS A 32 -8.06 -16.59 7.33
N THR A 33 -9.23 -16.91 7.86
CA THR A 33 -9.41 -17.21 9.27
C THR A 33 -9.95 -18.61 9.49
N SER A 34 -9.65 -19.21 10.64
CA SER A 34 -10.20 -20.48 11.12
C SER A 34 -10.13 -20.51 12.64
N ASN A 35 -11.24 -20.86 13.30
CA ASN A 35 -11.34 -20.97 14.76
C ASN A 35 -10.86 -19.73 15.52
N GLY A 36 -11.16 -18.53 15.01
CA GLY A 36 -10.75 -17.27 15.64
C GLY A 36 -9.29 -16.88 15.42
N TYR A 37 -8.58 -17.54 14.50
CA TYR A 37 -7.19 -17.25 14.14
C TYR A 37 -7.05 -16.91 12.66
N VAL A 38 -6.15 -15.98 12.33
CA VAL A 38 -5.66 -15.77 10.97
C VAL A 38 -4.68 -16.90 10.64
N THR A 39 -5.03 -17.73 9.66
CA THR A 39 -4.27 -18.93 9.25
C THR A 39 -3.52 -18.75 7.94
N TYR A 40 -3.99 -17.83 7.10
CA TYR A 40 -3.32 -17.38 5.89
C TYR A 40 -3.31 -15.87 5.88
N PHE A 41 -2.18 -15.29 5.48
CA PHE A 41 -2.02 -13.86 5.34
C PHE A 41 -0.92 -13.64 4.31
N TYR A 42 -1.26 -12.90 3.27
CA TYR A 42 -0.38 -12.56 2.17
C TYR A 42 -0.66 -11.13 1.74
N ARG A 43 0.39 -10.37 1.48
CA ARG A 43 0.30 -8.99 1.07
C ARG A 43 0.86 -8.82 -0.33
N TYR A 44 0.15 -8.02 -1.11
CA TYR A 44 0.61 -7.41 -2.35
C TYR A 44 0.56 -5.89 -2.24
N ARG A 45 1.54 -5.17 -2.79
CA ARG A 45 1.64 -3.72 -2.69
C ARG A 45 2.30 -3.13 -3.94
N PHE A 46 1.83 -1.97 -4.37
CA PHE A 46 2.34 -1.32 -5.58
C PHE A 46 1.95 0.15 -5.62
N GLY A 47 2.78 0.94 -6.29
CA GLY A 47 2.43 2.29 -6.73
C GLY A 47 1.81 2.26 -8.13
N ARG A 48 0.91 3.20 -8.40
CA ARG A 48 0.30 3.40 -9.71
C ARG A 48 0.26 4.89 -10.03
N ILE A 49 0.74 5.24 -11.22
CA ILE A 49 0.54 6.56 -11.82
C ILE A 49 -0.53 6.39 -12.90
N PRO A 50 -1.72 6.98 -12.77
CA PRO A 50 -2.77 6.88 -13.78
C PRO A 50 -2.29 7.40 -15.14
N SER A 51 -2.67 6.73 -16.23
CA SER A 51 -2.30 7.12 -17.60
C SER A 51 -2.85 8.48 -18.03
N ILE A 52 -3.91 8.96 -17.37
CA ILE A 52 -4.52 10.27 -17.60
C ILE A 52 -3.90 11.37 -16.73
N THR A 53 -2.86 11.08 -15.95
CA THR A 53 -2.20 12.09 -15.12
C THR A 53 -1.58 13.11 -16.07
N PRO A 54 -2.11 14.36 -16.13
CA PRO A 54 -1.53 15.35 -17.00
C PRO A 54 -0.12 15.67 -16.48
N VAL A 55 0.78 16.04 -17.37
CA VAL A 55 2.02 16.73 -16.98
C VAL A 55 1.60 18.13 -16.51
N VAL A 56 1.12 18.22 -15.28
CA VAL A 56 0.77 19.50 -14.66
C VAL A 56 2.10 20.12 -14.19
N ASP A 57 2.35 21.35 -14.61
CA ASP A 57 3.50 22.16 -14.16
C ASP A 57 4.89 21.61 -14.50
N TRP A 58 5.04 20.92 -15.64
CA TRP A 58 6.32 20.30 -16.03
C TRP A 58 6.83 19.29 -15.00
N THR A 59 5.97 18.67 -14.21
CA THR A 59 6.36 17.65 -13.23
C THR A 59 5.74 16.30 -13.59
N VAL A 60 6.56 15.24 -13.55
CA VAL A 60 6.11 13.86 -13.76
C VAL A 60 6.31 13.12 -12.45
N TRP A 61 5.23 12.52 -11.94
CA TRP A 61 5.32 11.66 -10.77
C TRP A 61 5.87 10.29 -11.17
N GLU A 62 6.81 9.79 -10.38
CA GLU A 62 7.41 8.48 -10.52
C GLU A 62 7.26 7.69 -9.21
N PHE A 63 7.25 6.36 -9.31
CA PHE A 63 7.23 5.47 -8.15
C PHE A 63 8.62 4.83 -7.99
N ASP A 64 9.32 5.22 -6.93
CA ASP A 64 10.67 4.75 -6.63
C ASP A 64 10.68 3.34 -6.02
N GLY A 65 9.51 2.85 -5.58
CA GLY A 65 9.37 1.55 -4.93
C GLY A 65 8.94 1.65 -3.47
N ASN A 66 9.10 0.52 -2.77
CA ASN A 66 8.73 0.38 -1.37
C ASN A 66 9.95 0.64 -0.49
N THR A 67 9.89 1.63 0.40
CA THR A 67 11.04 2.06 1.23
C THR A 67 11.06 1.43 2.61
N ASN A 68 9.89 1.03 3.14
CA ASN A 68 9.82 0.46 4.48
C ASN A 68 8.65 -0.52 4.65
N THR A 69 8.81 -1.47 5.57
CA THR A 69 7.89 -2.60 5.75
C THR A 69 8.03 -3.26 7.12
N ASN A 70 6.92 -3.65 7.75
CA ASN A 70 6.95 -4.44 8.99
C ASN A 70 7.07 -5.95 8.75
N CYS A 71 7.25 -6.35 7.49
CA CYS A 71 7.52 -7.71 7.06
C CYS A 71 8.93 -7.75 6.48
N GLY A 72 9.74 -8.73 6.89
CA GLY A 72 11.14 -8.86 6.45
C GLY A 72 11.33 -9.12 4.94
N ASN A 73 10.23 -9.25 4.19
CA ASN A 73 10.20 -9.51 2.75
C ASN A 73 9.08 -8.68 2.14
N GLU A 74 9.10 -8.52 0.81
CA GLU A 74 8.05 -7.84 0.06
C GLU A 74 6.67 -8.49 0.27
N HIS A 75 6.68 -9.81 0.45
CA HIS A 75 5.54 -10.61 0.87
C HIS A 75 5.57 -10.89 2.38
N CYS A 76 4.52 -10.46 3.07
CA CYS A 76 4.24 -10.92 4.44
C CYS A 76 3.73 -12.38 4.41
N PHE A 77 4.55 -13.33 3.96
CA PHE A 77 4.13 -14.72 3.86
C PHE A 77 4.43 -15.44 5.16
N LYS A 78 3.40 -15.68 5.98
CA LYS A 78 3.46 -16.73 7.00
C LYS A 78 2.38 -17.77 6.69
N ARG A 79 2.68 -18.73 5.81
CA ARG A 79 2.03 -20.04 5.89
C ARG A 79 2.48 -20.66 7.21
N GLY A 80 1.58 -20.80 8.19
CA GLY A 80 1.81 -21.70 9.33
C GLY A 80 1.81 -21.09 10.74
N GLY A 81 1.67 -19.78 10.92
CA GLY A 81 1.48 -19.21 12.27
C GLY A 81 0.01 -18.85 12.52
N LYS A 82 -0.69 -19.56 13.40
CA LYS A 82 -1.99 -19.10 13.90
C LYS A 82 -1.77 -17.85 14.75
N ALA A 83 -2.45 -16.75 14.43
CA ALA A 83 -2.41 -15.52 15.22
C ALA A 83 -3.82 -14.94 15.37
N ARG A 84 -4.13 -14.32 16.51
CA ARG A 84 -5.43 -13.66 16.72
C ARG A 84 -5.61 -12.44 15.82
N SER A 85 -4.52 -11.83 15.42
CA SER A 85 -4.50 -10.77 14.41
C SER A 85 -3.17 -10.77 13.66
N ARG A 86 -3.15 -10.13 12.49
CA ARG A 86 -1.94 -9.88 11.71
C ARG A 86 -2.01 -8.50 11.09
N THR A 87 -0.92 -7.75 11.18
CA THR A 87 -0.81 -6.40 10.65
C THR A 87 0.25 -6.35 9.57
N ALA A 88 -0.09 -5.71 8.46
CA ALA A 88 0.86 -5.34 7.42
C ALA A 88 0.94 -3.83 7.31
N TRP A 89 2.15 -3.31 7.43
CA TRP A 89 2.49 -1.91 7.23
C TRP A 89 3.53 -1.79 6.12
N THR A 90 3.37 -0.77 5.30
CA THR A 90 4.23 -0.49 4.16
C THR A 90 4.32 1.00 3.88
N GLN A 91 5.49 1.43 3.42
CA GLN A 91 5.73 2.79 2.94
C GLN A 91 6.17 2.71 1.48
N GLY A 92 5.52 3.50 0.63
CA GLY A 92 5.93 3.73 -0.75
C GLY A 92 6.73 5.02 -0.83
N LYS A 93 7.51 5.20 -1.90
CA LYS A 93 8.14 6.46 -2.23
C LYS A 93 7.77 6.88 -3.64
N PHE A 94 7.26 8.09 -3.74
CA PHE A 94 6.98 8.76 -5.00
C PHE A 94 7.79 10.03 -5.03
N HIS A 95 8.23 10.42 -6.22
CA HIS A 95 8.85 11.71 -6.42
C HIS A 95 8.27 12.38 -7.66
N ALA A 96 8.33 13.70 -7.70
CA ALA A 96 8.08 14.48 -8.90
C ALA A 96 9.11 15.60 -8.97
N CYS A 97 9.84 15.67 -10.07
CA CYS A 97 10.82 16.73 -10.32
C CYS A 97 10.31 17.66 -11.41
N LEU A 98 10.69 18.94 -11.32
CA LEU A 98 10.54 19.88 -12.43
C LEU A 98 11.41 19.41 -13.61
N VAL A 99 10.79 19.23 -14.78
CA VAL A 99 11.44 18.71 -15.99
C VAL A 99 12.58 19.62 -16.46
N LEU A 100 12.48 20.94 -16.21
CA LEU A 100 13.49 21.92 -16.59
C LEU A 100 14.66 21.99 -15.59
N ASP A 101 14.44 21.56 -14.35
CA ASP A 101 15.44 21.61 -13.30
C ASP A 101 15.25 20.43 -12.34
N LYS A 102 15.92 19.31 -12.66
CA LYS A 102 15.89 18.06 -11.87
C LYS A 102 16.41 18.23 -10.43
N LEU A 103 16.88 19.41 -10.05
CA LEU A 103 17.31 19.74 -8.69
C LEU A 103 16.13 20.00 -7.75
N MET A 104 14.95 20.35 -8.27
CA MET A 104 13.74 20.58 -7.47
C MET A 104 12.79 19.39 -7.58
N CYS A 105 12.93 18.45 -6.65
CA CYS A 105 12.07 17.27 -6.55
C CYS A 105 11.24 17.30 -5.27
N ASN A 106 9.92 17.18 -5.43
CA ASN A 106 9.03 16.90 -4.31
C ASN A 106 9.00 15.39 -4.08
N ASN A 107 9.16 14.95 -2.83
CA ASN A 107 9.08 13.56 -2.44
C ASN A 107 7.83 13.33 -1.59
N GLN A 108 7.17 12.21 -1.81
CA GLN A 108 6.00 11.80 -1.04
C GLN A 108 6.19 10.36 -0.59
N MET A 109 6.00 10.12 0.72
CA MET A 109 6.21 8.82 1.34
C MET A 109 4.92 8.29 1.98
N PRO A 110 3.91 7.89 1.18
CA PRO A 110 2.65 7.39 1.72
C PRO A 110 2.84 6.11 2.51
N GLU A 111 2.20 6.06 3.68
CA GLU A 111 2.16 4.86 4.52
C GLU A 111 0.77 4.23 4.53
N LEU A 112 0.72 2.91 4.38
CA LEU A 112 -0.48 2.10 4.50
C LEU A 112 -0.26 1.05 5.58
N SER A 113 -1.25 0.90 6.47
CA SER A 113 -1.34 -0.20 7.41
C SER A 113 -2.69 -0.90 7.28
N MET A 114 -2.72 -2.20 7.52
CA MET A 114 -3.96 -2.96 7.60
C MET A 114 -3.77 -4.09 8.58
N THR A 115 -4.64 -4.13 9.59
CA THR A 115 -4.72 -5.23 10.55
C THR A 115 -5.91 -6.11 10.20
N VAL A 116 -5.69 -7.42 10.13
CA VAL A 116 -6.74 -8.43 9.97
C VAL A 116 -6.87 -9.20 11.28
N TYR A 117 -8.10 -9.46 11.71
CA TYR A 117 -8.42 -10.19 12.93
C TYR A 117 -8.91 -11.60 12.61
N GLY A 118 -8.70 -12.54 13.53
CA GLY A 118 -9.12 -13.93 13.39
C GLY A 118 -10.65 -14.12 13.37
N THR A 119 -11.42 -13.10 13.76
CA THR A 119 -12.87 -13.03 13.57
C THR A 119 -13.27 -12.75 12.11
N GLY A 120 -12.32 -12.36 11.26
CA GLY A 120 -12.54 -11.98 9.86
C GLY A 120 -12.66 -10.48 9.61
N GLY A 121 -12.73 -9.67 10.68
CA GLY A 121 -12.69 -8.21 10.58
C GLY A 121 -11.32 -7.67 10.17
N TYR A 122 -11.28 -6.41 9.74
CA TYR A 122 -10.04 -5.72 9.37
C TYR A 122 -10.10 -4.22 9.68
N SER A 123 -8.95 -3.59 9.87
CA SER A 123 -8.79 -2.17 10.21
C SER A 123 -7.72 -1.53 9.33
N PRO A 124 -8.10 -0.74 8.30
CA PRO A 124 -7.15 0.02 7.51
C PRO A 124 -6.70 1.28 8.25
N TRP A 125 -5.47 1.71 8.00
CA TRP A 125 -4.96 3.01 8.40
C TRP A 125 -4.04 3.56 7.33
N THR A 126 -4.03 4.87 7.15
CA THR A 126 -3.18 5.55 6.17
C THR A 126 -2.58 6.81 6.78
N LYS A 127 -1.31 7.11 6.48
CA LYS A 127 -0.68 8.38 6.83
C LYS A 127 -0.10 9.05 5.59
N GLY A 128 -0.33 10.36 5.49
CA GLY A 128 0.30 11.22 4.49
C GLY A 128 1.61 11.78 5.03
N GLY A 129 2.62 11.82 4.15
CA GLY A 129 3.77 12.71 4.29
C GLY A 129 3.50 14.03 3.57
#